data_AF-A0A966Q4V3-F1
#
_entry.id   AF-A0A966Q4V3-F1
#
_cell.length_a   1.000
_cell.length_b   1.000
_cell.length_c   1.000
_cell.angle_alpha   90.00
_cell.angle_beta   90.00
_cell.angle_gamma   90.00
#
_symmetry.space_group_name_H-M   'P 1'
#
loop_
_entity.id
_entity.type
_entity.pdbx_description
1 polymer ?
#
loop_
_entity_poly.entity_id
_entity_poly.type
_entity_poly.pdbx_seq_one_letter_code
_entity_poly.pdbx_strand_id
1 'polypeptide(L)'
;MEIDRRPEVASKFIPWDQIAFYAGWYTGDMEGPFTLPTTHFRKGAIAYHIHSFSADTVRSTTKNWVGPLLSRGVTATMGSVYEPYLRFTPDISLFVSGLLSGLSFAEAAYQSQITLSWTTTFVGDPLYRPFPRNFYENLDAAQTSKSPDLPWLRLRKARLLANAGSITETRGSVNQLLEDFPKNNVILEGSADIYRDLNEKKDATRLYEETLDHLEGKDTVDRLRLLMKLAEIYRRDDKSKQALATYEKIMKEFPEAAKAVGLGDRALAFASGEGVDDLPPSLAAYKEEVEAAQIAAAVAKAAAQPPANVHPEVSAADQAAAARAAGSHIPPSESASGSTNALTQPQVPTPPRPTSLPSTNQPK
;
A
#
# COMPACT_ATOMS: atom_id res chain seq x y z
N MET A 1 13.12 -2.18 3.99
CA MET A 1 12.06 -2.68 3.10
C MET A 1 10.76 -2.19 3.68
N GLU A 2 10.05 -1.34 2.94
CA GLU A 2 8.69 -0.92 3.30
C GLU A 2 7.72 -1.84 2.56
N ILE A 3 6.78 -2.45 3.28
CA ILE A 3 5.71 -3.24 2.68
C ILE A 3 4.41 -2.52 3.04
N ASP A 4 3.80 -1.85 2.06
CA ASP A 4 2.44 -1.36 2.23
C ASP A 4 1.47 -2.55 2.06
N ARG A 5 0.63 -2.77 3.07
CA ARG A 5 -0.40 -3.83 3.08
C ARG A 5 -1.81 -3.26 3.04
N ARG A 6 -1.94 -1.95 2.93
CA ARG A 6 -3.23 -1.27 2.91
C ARG A 6 -3.89 -1.43 1.54
N PRO A 7 -5.23 -1.52 1.50
CA PRO A 7 -5.96 -1.64 0.25
C PRO A 7 -6.02 -0.32 -0.53
N GLU A 8 -5.81 0.82 0.14
CA GLU A 8 -5.85 2.12 -0.51
C GLU A 8 -4.56 2.40 -1.32
N VAL A 9 -4.70 3.23 -2.36
CA VAL A 9 -3.55 3.75 -3.10
C VAL A 9 -2.67 4.54 -2.13
N ALA A 10 -1.36 4.26 -2.15
CA ALA A 10 -0.41 5.02 -1.35
C ALA A 10 -0.54 6.51 -1.66
N SER A 11 -0.68 7.33 -0.61
CA SER A 11 -0.82 8.78 -0.74
C SER A 11 0.33 9.37 -1.55
N LYS A 12 0.04 10.40 -2.36
CA LYS A 12 1.08 11.13 -3.10
C LYS A 12 2.15 11.76 -2.20
N PHE A 13 1.84 11.97 -0.93
CA PHE A 13 2.76 12.54 0.05
C PHE A 13 3.51 11.50 0.88
N ILE A 14 3.37 10.21 0.58
CA ILE A 14 4.22 9.21 1.22
C ILE A 14 5.68 9.49 0.83
N PRO A 15 6.63 9.53 1.79
CA PRO A 15 7.96 10.04 1.52
C PRO A 15 8.86 8.98 0.88
N TRP A 16 8.40 8.40 -0.23
CA TRP A 16 9.19 7.49 -1.06
C TRP A 16 10.10 8.31 -1.98
N ASP A 17 11.40 8.07 -1.85
CA ASP A 17 12.43 8.64 -2.70
C ASP A 17 13.57 7.63 -2.88
N GLN A 18 14.39 7.86 -3.90
CA GLN A 18 15.54 7.02 -4.23
C GLN A 18 15.18 5.54 -4.40
N ILE A 19 14.08 5.29 -5.10
CA ILE A 19 13.51 3.95 -5.26
C ILE A 19 14.42 3.12 -6.18
N ALA A 20 14.92 1.99 -5.67
CA ALA A 20 15.73 1.05 -6.45
C ALA A 20 14.89 -0.07 -7.07
N PHE A 21 13.80 -0.46 -6.41
CA PHE A 21 12.88 -1.49 -6.90
C PHE A 21 11.44 -1.13 -6.52
N TYR A 22 10.51 -1.25 -7.46
CA TYR A 22 9.08 -1.05 -7.24
C TYR A 22 8.27 -2.21 -7.83
N ALA A 23 7.33 -2.72 -7.05
CA ALA A 23 6.29 -3.66 -7.50
C ALA A 23 4.95 -3.21 -6.91
N GLY A 24 3.95 -2.96 -7.77
CA GLY A 24 2.63 -2.47 -7.36
C GLY A 24 1.45 -3.19 -8.02
N TRP A 25 0.26 -2.92 -7.50
CA TRP A 25 -1.05 -3.48 -7.88
C TRP A 25 -2.15 -2.51 -7.41
N TYR A 26 -3.27 -2.24 -8.08
CA TYR A 26 -3.70 -2.43 -9.48
C TYR A 26 -4.51 -1.16 -9.82
N THR A 27 -3.83 0.00 -9.94
CA THR A 27 -4.49 1.24 -10.38
C THR A 27 -4.26 1.45 -11.87
N GLY A 28 -5.20 2.13 -12.52
CA GLY A 28 -5.21 2.31 -13.97
C GLY A 28 -3.99 3.07 -14.48
N ASP A 29 -3.94 4.32 -14.07
CA ASP A 29 -2.82 5.21 -14.35
C ASP A 29 -1.84 5.23 -13.17
N MET A 30 -0.64 5.70 -13.45
CA MET A 30 0.42 5.86 -12.46
C MET A 30 0.03 6.94 -11.43
N GLU A 31 -0.29 6.50 -10.22
CA GLU A 31 -0.80 7.33 -9.13
C GLU A 31 0.14 7.32 -7.90
N GLY A 32 -0.32 7.92 -6.80
CA GLY A 32 0.39 7.95 -5.53
C GLY A 32 1.66 8.82 -5.59
N PRO A 33 2.76 8.42 -4.92
CA PRO A 33 3.94 9.28 -4.77
C PRO A 33 4.58 9.69 -6.10
N PHE A 34 4.43 8.84 -7.12
CA PHE A 34 4.97 9.10 -8.45
C PHE A 34 4.37 10.34 -9.13
N THR A 35 3.22 10.84 -8.65
CA THR A 35 2.61 12.08 -9.17
C THR A 35 3.38 13.34 -8.76
N LEU A 36 4.20 13.28 -7.70
CA LEU A 36 5.03 14.40 -7.28
C LEU A 36 6.41 14.34 -7.95
N PRO A 37 7.00 15.51 -8.30
CA PRO A 37 8.35 15.56 -8.85
C PRO A 37 9.42 15.18 -7.84
N THR A 38 9.08 15.12 -6.54
CA THR A 38 10.01 14.80 -5.45
C THR A 38 10.28 13.31 -5.28
N THR A 39 9.51 12.44 -5.94
CA THR A 39 9.71 10.98 -5.88
C THR A 39 10.55 10.52 -7.05
N HIS A 40 11.78 10.09 -6.76
CA HIS A 40 12.74 9.68 -7.78
C HIS A 40 13.05 8.18 -7.74
N PHE A 41 13.28 7.63 -8.93
CA PHE A 41 13.93 6.34 -9.08
C PHE A 41 15.45 6.53 -9.13
N ARG A 42 16.20 5.63 -8.51
CA ARG A 42 17.68 5.64 -8.62
C ARG A 42 18.10 5.15 -10.00
N LYS A 43 19.27 5.56 -10.45
CA LYS A 43 19.91 4.98 -11.64
C LYS A 43 20.03 3.46 -11.45
N GLY A 44 19.57 2.69 -12.44
CA GLY A 44 19.47 1.23 -12.34
C GLY A 44 18.15 0.74 -11.72
N ALA A 45 17.19 1.61 -11.41
CA ALA A 45 15.95 1.17 -10.83
C ALA A 45 15.15 0.26 -11.78
N ILE A 46 14.48 -0.73 -11.19
CA ILE A 46 13.53 -1.59 -11.88
C ILE A 46 12.16 -1.36 -11.26
N ALA A 47 11.15 -1.13 -12.10
CA ALA A 47 9.80 -0.87 -11.62
C ALA A 47 8.78 -1.67 -12.41
N TYR A 48 7.78 -2.20 -11.71
CA TYR A 48 6.68 -2.95 -12.29
C TYR A 48 5.38 -2.59 -11.58
N HIS A 49 4.32 -2.37 -12.35
CA HIS A 49 2.98 -2.28 -11.81
C HIS A 49 2.08 -3.25 -12.56
N ILE A 50 1.44 -4.14 -11.81
CA ILE A 50 0.47 -5.05 -12.37
C ILE A 50 -0.80 -4.25 -12.62
N HIS A 51 -1.07 -3.94 -13.88
CA HIS A 51 -2.34 -3.39 -14.35
C HIS A 51 -2.58 -3.85 -15.79
N SER A 52 -3.85 -3.98 -16.18
CA SER A 52 -4.18 -4.30 -17.57
C SER A 52 -3.82 -3.15 -18.49
N PHE A 53 -3.34 -3.41 -19.70
CA PHE A 53 -2.91 -2.33 -20.61
C PHE A 53 -1.78 -1.44 -20.04
N SER A 54 -1.08 -1.86 -18.98
CA SER A 54 0.00 -1.08 -18.35
C SER A 54 1.13 -0.69 -19.33
N ALA A 55 1.26 -1.44 -20.43
CA ALA A 55 2.19 -1.22 -21.53
C ALA A 55 1.51 -0.98 -22.90
N ASP A 56 0.24 -0.54 -22.94
CA ASP A 56 -0.43 -0.25 -24.23
C ASP A 56 0.33 0.79 -25.08
N THR A 57 1.06 1.68 -24.40
CA THR A 57 1.96 2.65 -24.98
C THR A 57 3.15 2.84 -24.06
N VAL A 58 4.33 2.89 -24.68
CA VAL A 58 5.58 3.27 -24.01
C VAL A 58 5.95 4.73 -24.30
N ARG A 59 5.16 5.41 -25.13
CA ARG A 59 5.45 6.76 -25.65
C ARG A 59 4.72 7.87 -24.90
N SER A 60 3.73 7.54 -24.08
CA SER A 60 3.04 8.50 -23.22
C SER A 60 3.74 8.59 -21.87
N THR A 61 3.99 9.80 -21.38
CA THR A 61 4.55 10.03 -20.04
C THR A 61 3.49 10.08 -18.95
N THR A 62 2.20 10.01 -19.31
CA THR A 62 1.07 10.19 -18.39
C THR A 62 0.03 9.06 -18.44
N LYS A 63 0.02 8.24 -19.50
CA LYS A 63 -0.96 7.17 -19.66
C LYS A 63 -0.42 5.85 -19.13
N ASN A 64 -1.24 5.13 -18.35
CA ASN A 64 -0.93 3.81 -17.79
C ASN A 64 0.34 3.85 -16.92
N TRP A 65 1.28 2.91 -17.12
CA TRP A 65 2.44 2.73 -16.23
C TRP A 65 3.79 2.69 -16.93
N VAL A 66 3.98 1.89 -17.98
CA VAL A 66 5.32 1.68 -18.57
C VAL A 66 5.93 2.98 -19.09
N GLY A 67 5.18 3.74 -19.90
CA GLY A 67 5.66 5.04 -20.39
C GLY A 67 5.96 6.06 -19.28
N PRO A 68 5.04 6.28 -18.31
CA PRO A 68 5.29 7.12 -17.14
C PRO A 68 6.51 6.70 -16.29
N LEU A 69 6.71 5.40 -16.06
CA LEU A 69 7.87 4.86 -15.33
C LEU A 69 9.18 5.17 -16.06
N LEU A 70 9.22 4.91 -17.37
CA LEU A 70 10.40 5.22 -18.21
C LEU A 70 10.71 6.72 -18.20
N SER A 71 9.68 7.57 -18.29
CA SER A 71 9.85 9.03 -18.23
C SER A 71 10.42 9.54 -16.89
N ARG A 72 10.31 8.74 -15.83
CA ARG A 72 10.83 9.01 -14.49
C ARG A 72 12.19 8.36 -14.21
N GLY A 73 12.86 7.84 -15.24
CA GLY A 73 14.23 7.34 -15.15
C GLY A 73 14.36 5.88 -14.70
N VAL A 74 13.26 5.12 -14.69
CA VAL A 74 13.32 3.66 -14.51
C VAL A 74 14.17 3.05 -15.63
N THR A 75 15.15 2.23 -15.26
CA THR A 75 16.11 1.62 -16.20
C THR A 75 15.54 0.40 -16.92
N ALA A 76 14.72 -0.38 -16.21
CA ALA A 76 14.01 -1.51 -16.80
C ALA A 76 12.62 -1.66 -16.19
N THR A 77 11.64 -2.01 -17.02
CA THR A 77 10.25 -2.20 -16.61
C THR A 77 9.60 -3.27 -17.46
N MET A 78 8.38 -3.65 -17.10
CA MET A 78 7.57 -4.60 -17.83
C MET A 78 6.10 -4.23 -17.65
N GLY A 79 5.24 -4.70 -18.55
CA GLY A 79 3.81 -4.46 -18.45
C GLY A 79 3.03 -5.16 -19.53
N SER A 80 1.71 -5.08 -19.47
CA SER A 80 0.83 -5.81 -20.36
C SER A 80 0.30 -4.89 -21.46
N VAL A 81 0.47 -5.28 -22.73
CA VAL A 81 -0.05 -4.55 -23.90
C VAL A 81 -1.56 -4.74 -24.09
N TYR A 82 -2.12 -5.75 -23.43
CA TYR A 82 -3.55 -6.08 -23.41
C TYR A 82 -3.93 -6.66 -22.04
N GLU A 83 -5.21 -7.00 -21.84
CA GLU A 83 -5.71 -7.68 -20.63
C GLU A 83 -5.01 -9.05 -20.41
N PRO A 84 -4.19 -9.22 -19.36
CA PRO A 84 -3.58 -10.50 -19.03
C PRO A 84 -4.50 -11.31 -18.09
N TYR A 85 -4.50 -12.63 -18.21
CA TYR A 85 -4.93 -13.45 -17.07
C TYR A 85 -3.91 -13.31 -15.95
N LEU A 86 -4.36 -13.10 -14.72
CA LEU A 86 -3.50 -12.89 -13.56
C LEU A 86 -2.40 -13.96 -13.44
N ARG A 87 -2.76 -15.23 -13.67
CA ARG A 87 -1.82 -16.37 -13.62
C ARG A 87 -0.66 -16.28 -14.63
N PHE A 88 -0.83 -15.53 -15.72
CA PHE A 88 0.18 -15.33 -16.77
C PHE A 88 0.98 -14.03 -16.59
N THR A 89 0.76 -13.30 -15.50
CA THR A 89 1.64 -12.18 -15.14
C THR A 89 2.98 -12.69 -14.59
N PRO A 90 4.08 -11.95 -14.75
CA PRO A 90 5.39 -12.34 -14.23
C PRO A 90 5.38 -12.62 -12.72
N ASP A 91 5.97 -13.74 -12.32
CA ASP A 91 6.25 -14.02 -10.92
C ASP A 91 7.41 -13.16 -10.44
N ILE A 92 7.08 -12.15 -9.62
CA ILE A 92 8.05 -11.17 -9.13
C ILE A 92 9.07 -11.78 -8.16
N SER A 93 8.72 -12.85 -7.46
CA SER A 93 9.67 -13.56 -6.61
C SER A 93 10.74 -14.24 -7.46
N LEU A 94 10.35 -14.93 -8.53
CA LEU A 94 11.28 -15.56 -9.47
C LEU A 94 12.11 -14.51 -10.23
N PHE A 95 11.47 -13.42 -10.68
CA PHE A 95 12.16 -12.33 -11.37
C PHE A 95 13.27 -11.71 -10.49
N VAL A 96 12.93 -11.30 -9.27
CA VAL A 96 13.89 -10.69 -8.33
C VAL A 96 14.96 -11.69 -7.91
N SER A 97 14.60 -12.96 -7.68
CA SER A 97 15.57 -14.01 -7.36
C SER A 97 16.58 -14.18 -8.51
N GLY A 98 16.13 -14.23 -9.76
CA GLY A 98 17.00 -14.36 -10.92
C GLY A 98 18.01 -13.22 -11.01
N LEU A 99 17.55 -11.97 -10.85
CA LEU A 99 18.43 -10.79 -10.80
C LEU A 99 19.47 -10.90 -9.69
N LEU A 100 19.05 -11.23 -8.47
CA LEU A 100 19.96 -11.35 -7.31
C LEU A 100 20.97 -12.49 -7.46
N SER A 101 20.65 -13.52 -8.25
CA SER A 101 21.57 -14.59 -8.64
C SER A 101 22.52 -14.21 -9.79
N GLY A 102 22.44 -12.99 -10.30
CA GLY A 102 23.33 -12.47 -11.34
C GLY A 102 22.84 -12.70 -12.77
N LEU A 103 21.60 -13.14 -12.96
CA LEU A 103 21.00 -13.16 -14.29
C LEU A 103 20.83 -11.74 -14.83
N SER A 104 20.92 -11.63 -16.15
CA SER A 104 20.56 -10.41 -16.88
C SER A 104 19.04 -10.16 -16.81
N PHE A 105 18.62 -8.95 -17.16
CA PHE A 105 17.22 -8.57 -17.20
C PHE A 105 16.41 -9.49 -18.10
N ALA A 106 16.93 -9.87 -19.27
CA ALA A 106 16.26 -10.82 -20.16
C ALA A 106 16.16 -12.22 -19.55
N GLU A 107 17.24 -12.75 -18.98
CA GLU A 107 17.23 -14.08 -18.35
C GLU A 107 16.22 -14.14 -17.19
N ALA A 108 16.23 -13.14 -16.31
CA ALA A 108 15.28 -13.04 -15.21
C ALA A 108 13.83 -12.85 -15.69
N ALA A 109 13.61 -12.03 -16.73
CA ALA A 109 12.31 -11.81 -17.34
C ALA A 109 11.69 -13.11 -17.88
N TYR A 110 12.48 -13.90 -18.61
CA TYR A 110 12.00 -15.17 -19.15
C TYR A 110 11.80 -16.22 -18.06
N GLN A 111 12.67 -16.27 -17.05
CA GLN A 111 12.51 -17.18 -15.91
C GLN A 111 11.23 -16.89 -15.10
N SER A 112 10.81 -15.62 -15.03
CA SER A 112 9.62 -15.21 -14.28
C SER A 112 8.29 -15.50 -14.97
N GLN A 113 8.31 -15.99 -16.21
CA GLN A 113 7.11 -16.24 -17.00
C GLN A 113 6.80 -17.72 -17.12
N ILE A 114 5.51 -18.06 -17.10
CA ILE A 114 5.05 -19.42 -17.41
C ILE A 114 4.62 -19.60 -18.87
N THR A 115 4.52 -18.50 -19.64
CA THR A 115 4.16 -18.49 -21.06
C THR A 115 4.99 -17.44 -21.80
N LEU A 116 5.39 -17.73 -23.03
CA LEU A 116 6.06 -16.75 -23.92
C LEU A 116 5.07 -16.22 -24.96
N SER A 117 5.32 -15.01 -25.48
CA SER A 117 4.50 -14.35 -26.52
C SER A 117 3.03 -14.11 -26.12
N TRP A 118 2.75 -13.91 -24.83
CA TRP A 118 1.41 -13.60 -24.33
C TRP A 118 1.44 -12.29 -23.54
N THR A 119 0.71 -11.28 -24.02
CA THR A 119 0.38 -9.93 -23.48
C THR A 119 1.43 -9.10 -22.73
N THR A 120 2.36 -9.68 -21.99
CA THR A 120 3.41 -8.99 -21.26
C THR A 120 4.61 -8.71 -22.17
N THR A 121 5.10 -7.48 -22.09
CA THR A 121 6.33 -7.01 -22.75
C THR A 121 7.32 -6.52 -21.70
N PHE A 122 8.60 -6.65 -22.00
CA PHE A 122 9.72 -6.24 -21.15
C PHE A 122 10.48 -5.13 -21.86
N VAL A 123 10.73 -4.03 -21.16
CA VAL A 123 11.34 -2.81 -21.72
C VAL A 123 12.58 -2.48 -20.92
N GLY A 124 13.74 -2.60 -21.54
CA GLY A 124 15.05 -2.35 -20.93
C GLY A 124 16.17 -2.96 -21.77
N ASP A 125 17.41 -2.71 -21.39
CA ASP A 125 18.56 -3.39 -22.00
C ASP A 125 18.54 -4.88 -21.58
N PRO A 126 18.46 -5.83 -22.52
CA PRO A 126 18.40 -7.26 -22.19
C PRO A 126 19.64 -7.75 -21.44
N LEU A 127 20.80 -7.10 -21.61
CA LEU A 127 22.05 -7.42 -20.92
C LEU A 127 22.21 -6.69 -19.59
N TYR A 128 21.24 -5.85 -19.20
CA TYR A 128 21.28 -5.15 -17.92
C TYR A 128 21.38 -6.16 -16.77
N ARG A 129 22.46 -6.08 -15.99
CA ARG A 129 22.77 -7.03 -14.91
C ARG A 129 23.13 -6.26 -13.64
N PRO A 130 22.13 -5.92 -12.78
CA PRO A 130 22.36 -5.10 -11.59
C PRO A 130 23.24 -5.76 -10.53
N PHE A 131 23.33 -7.09 -10.52
CA PHE A 131 24.09 -7.86 -9.52
C PHE A 131 25.07 -8.82 -10.21
N PRO A 132 26.06 -8.33 -10.99
CA PRO A 132 26.87 -9.17 -11.88
C PRO A 132 27.91 -10.02 -11.15
N ARG A 133 28.17 -9.73 -9.88
CA ARG A 133 29.11 -10.43 -9.00
C ARG A 133 28.43 -10.69 -7.68
N ASN A 134 28.98 -11.61 -6.89
CA ASN A 134 28.52 -11.78 -5.52
C ASN A 134 28.70 -10.46 -4.73
N PHE A 135 27.90 -10.30 -3.68
CA PHE A 135 27.86 -9.06 -2.91
C PHE A 135 29.23 -8.70 -2.28
N TYR A 136 29.99 -9.69 -1.80
CA TYR A 136 31.27 -9.46 -1.12
C TYR A 136 32.36 -9.00 -2.10
N GLU A 137 32.42 -9.56 -3.30
CA GLU A 137 33.31 -9.06 -4.36
C GLU A 137 33.02 -7.61 -4.75
N ASN A 138 31.73 -7.23 -4.81
CA ASN A 138 31.36 -5.83 -5.07
C ASN A 138 31.78 -4.91 -3.92
N LEU A 139 31.64 -5.37 -2.68
CA LEU A 139 32.07 -4.64 -1.50
C LEU A 139 33.59 -4.44 -1.48
N ASP A 140 34.37 -5.48 -1.75
CA ASP A 140 35.83 -5.42 -1.78
C ASP A 140 36.34 -4.52 -2.91
N ALA A 141 35.71 -4.59 -4.09
CA ALA A 141 36.02 -3.70 -5.21
C ALA A 141 35.69 -2.23 -4.87
N ALA A 142 34.55 -1.98 -4.22
CA ALA A 142 34.16 -0.63 -3.77
C ALA A 142 35.09 -0.08 -2.69
N GLN A 143 35.55 -0.93 -1.77
CA GLN A 143 36.53 -0.58 -0.73
C GLN A 143 37.88 -0.21 -1.36
N THR A 144 38.37 -1.05 -2.29
CA THR A 144 39.66 -0.86 -2.97
C THR A 144 39.67 0.42 -3.80
N SER A 145 38.58 0.70 -4.51
CA SER A 145 38.43 1.88 -5.37
C SER A 145 37.99 3.14 -4.62
N LYS A 146 37.68 3.05 -3.32
CA LYS A 146 37.08 4.13 -2.52
C LYS A 146 35.83 4.70 -3.19
N SER A 147 34.96 3.81 -3.67
CA SER A 147 33.72 4.17 -4.35
C SER A 147 32.84 5.08 -3.47
N PRO A 148 32.17 6.10 -4.04
CA PRO A 148 31.17 6.88 -3.32
C PRO A 148 29.99 6.04 -2.82
N ASP A 149 29.76 4.86 -3.40
CA ASP A 149 28.69 3.92 -2.97
C ASP A 149 29.12 2.99 -1.82
N LEU A 150 30.37 3.10 -1.35
CA LEU A 150 30.88 2.28 -0.25
C LEU A 150 30.01 2.34 1.03
N PRO A 151 29.47 3.50 1.46
CA PRO A 151 28.56 3.56 2.60
C PRO A 151 27.33 2.66 2.43
N TRP A 152 26.70 2.69 1.25
CA TRP A 152 25.53 1.84 0.95
C TRP A 152 25.86 0.35 1.01
N LEU A 153 27.01 -0.06 0.46
CA LEU A 153 27.43 -1.46 0.47
C LEU A 153 27.76 -1.94 1.90
N ARG A 154 28.43 -1.12 2.71
CA ARG A 154 28.73 -1.49 4.11
C ARG A 154 27.47 -1.50 4.97
N LEU A 155 26.53 -0.58 4.76
CA LEU A 155 25.21 -0.63 5.40
C LEU A 155 24.43 -1.89 5.02
N ARG A 156 24.45 -2.29 3.74
CA ARG A 156 23.84 -3.54 3.29
C ARG A 156 24.47 -4.75 3.98
N LYS A 157 25.79 -4.78 4.18
CA LYS A 157 26.47 -5.85 4.94
C LYS A 157 25.94 -5.91 6.38
N ALA A 158 25.83 -4.78 7.06
CA ALA A 158 25.27 -4.72 8.42
C ALA A 158 23.81 -5.22 8.46
N ARG A 159 22.99 -4.87 7.46
CA ARG A 159 21.60 -5.37 7.34
C ARG A 159 21.53 -6.88 7.14
N LEU A 160 22.44 -7.46 6.35
CA LEU A 160 22.51 -8.90 6.16
C LEU A 160 22.87 -9.63 7.46
N LEU A 161 23.80 -9.09 8.26
CA LEU A 161 24.13 -9.62 9.59
C LEU A 161 22.93 -9.55 10.54
N ALA A 162 22.21 -8.43 10.54
CA ALA A 162 21.00 -8.25 11.35
C ALA A 162 19.93 -9.29 11.00
N ASN A 163 19.69 -9.51 9.70
CA ASN A 163 18.73 -10.50 9.21
C ASN A 163 19.14 -11.94 9.52
N ALA A 164 20.44 -12.22 9.65
CA ALA A 164 20.95 -13.52 10.07
C ALA A 164 20.79 -13.77 11.59
N GLY A 165 20.40 -12.76 12.37
CA GLY A 165 20.22 -12.85 13.82
C GLY A 165 21.50 -12.68 14.64
N SER A 166 22.62 -12.32 14.02
CA SER A 166 23.90 -12.10 14.71
C SER A 166 23.94 -10.73 15.41
N ILE A 167 23.27 -10.59 16.56
CA ILE A 167 23.11 -9.29 17.25
C ILE A 167 24.47 -8.63 17.57
N THR A 168 25.40 -9.37 18.19
CA THR A 168 26.71 -8.82 18.60
C THR A 168 27.55 -8.36 17.41
N GLU A 169 27.60 -9.17 16.35
CA GLU A 169 28.31 -8.81 15.11
C GLU A 169 27.66 -7.63 14.41
N THR A 170 26.32 -7.56 14.43
CA THR A 170 25.56 -6.45 13.87
C THR A 170 25.91 -5.15 14.60
N ARG A 171 25.91 -5.14 15.94
CA ARG A 171 26.31 -3.98 16.74
C ARG A 171 27.74 -3.54 16.44
N GLY A 172 28.68 -4.49 16.40
CA GLY A 172 30.06 -4.20 16.02
C GLY A 172 30.17 -3.58 14.62
N SER A 173 29.43 -4.12 13.66
CA SER A 173 29.40 -3.59 12.29
C SER A 173 28.77 -2.20 12.22
N VAL A 174 27.71 -1.92 13.00
CA VAL A 174 27.07 -0.60 13.05
C VAL A 174 27.97 0.43 13.73
N ASN A 175 28.63 0.08 14.83
CA ASN A 175 29.59 0.96 15.49
C ASN A 175 30.72 1.36 14.54
N GLN A 176 31.31 0.39 13.83
CA GLN A 176 32.34 0.67 12.83
C GLN A 176 31.83 1.57 11.69
N LEU A 177 30.57 1.40 11.25
CA LEU A 177 29.97 2.26 10.25
C LEU A 177 29.87 3.72 10.73
N LEU A 178 29.44 3.92 11.97
CA LEU A 178 29.30 5.26 12.57
C LEU A 178 30.66 5.93 12.80
N GLU A 179 31.70 5.15 13.13
CA GLU A 179 33.07 5.65 13.23
C GLU A 179 33.64 6.06 11.87
N ASP A 180 33.43 5.24 10.84
CA ASP A 180 34.00 5.46 9.51
C ASP A 180 33.25 6.56 8.73
N PHE A 181 31.96 6.76 9.02
CA PHE A 181 31.08 7.69 8.30
C PHE A 181 30.18 8.53 9.24
N PRO A 182 30.75 9.29 10.20
CA PRO A 182 29.99 9.90 11.31
C PRO A 182 28.96 10.95 10.91
N LYS A 183 29.05 11.53 9.70
CA LYS A 183 28.12 12.56 9.20
C LYS A 183 27.39 12.14 7.93
N ASN A 184 27.42 10.85 7.60
CA ASN A 184 26.75 10.37 6.40
C ASN A 184 25.29 10.02 6.72
N ASN A 185 24.34 10.79 6.18
CA ASN A 185 22.90 10.63 6.47
C ASN A 185 22.37 9.23 6.15
N VAL A 186 22.88 8.58 5.10
CA VAL A 186 22.50 7.19 4.75
C VAL A 186 22.93 6.23 5.87
N ILE A 187 24.13 6.41 6.42
CA ILE A 187 24.64 5.58 7.50
C ILE A 187 23.92 5.85 8.80
N LEU A 188 23.68 7.11 9.15
CA LEU A 188 22.96 7.48 10.38
C LEU A 188 21.53 6.92 10.36
N GLU A 189 20.76 7.21 9.32
CA GLU A 189 19.38 6.72 9.18
C GLU A 189 19.33 5.20 9.04
N GLY A 190 20.22 4.62 8.23
CA GLY A 190 20.27 3.18 8.02
C GLY A 190 20.64 2.40 9.27
N SER A 191 21.55 2.94 10.09
CA SER A 191 21.92 2.37 11.39
C SER A 191 20.80 2.50 12.40
N ALA A 192 20.08 3.64 12.40
CA ALA A 192 18.88 3.83 13.22
C ALA A 192 17.79 2.81 12.86
N ASP A 193 17.58 2.54 11.57
CA ASP A 193 16.65 1.50 11.10
C ASP A 193 17.06 0.10 11.60
N ILE A 194 18.37 -0.22 11.62
CA ILE A 194 18.87 -1.49 12.17
C ILE A 194 18.59 -1.57 13.67
N TYR A 195 18.94 -0.54 14.44
CA TYR A 195 18.69 -0.53 15.88
C TYR A 195 17.20 -0.60 16.21
N ARG A 196 16.34 0.08 15.44
CA ARG A 196 14.89 -0.03 15.57
C ARG A 196 14.42 -1.47 15.38
N ASP A 197 14.91 -2.16 14.34
CA ASP A 197 14.55 -3.55 14.07
C ASP A 197 15.08 -4.51 15.16
N LEU A 198 16.21 -4.18 15.80
CA LEU A 198 16.73 -4.87 16.99
C LEU A 198 16.02 -4.48 18.30
N ASN A 199 15.01 -3.61 18.25
CA ASN A 199 14.30 -3.05 19.40
C ASN A 199 15.19 -2.21 20.35
N GLU A 200 16.31 -1.69 19.85
CA GLU A 200 17.22 -0.76 20.55
C GLU A 200 16.76 0.69 20.35
N LYS A 201 15.60 1.00 20.93
CA LYS A 201 14.86 2.25 20.68
C LYS A 201 15.64 3.52 21.01
N LYS A 202 16.51 3.48 22.04
CA LYS A 202 17.30 4.65 22.47
C LYS A 202 18.31 5.05 21.40
N ASP A 203 19.07 4.09 20.88
CA ASP A 203 20.07 4.33 19.83
C ASP A 203 19.42 4.70 18.51
N ALA A 204 18.30 4.05 18.16
CA ALA A 204 17.50 4.42 16.99
C ALA A 204 17.01 5.89 17.05
N THR A 205 16.45 6.30 18.19
CA THR A 205 15.96 7.68 18.40
C THR A 205 17.11 8.68 18.25
N ARG A 206 18.22 8.45 18.96
CA ARG A 206 19.40 9.33 18.92
C ARG A 206 19.91 9.53 17.50
N LEU A 207 20.04 8.46 16.73
CA LEU A 207 20.54 8.54 15.35
C LEU A 207 19.56 9.21 14.38
N TYR A 208 18.26 9.02 14.54
CA TYR A 208 17.29 9.78 13.73
C TYR A 208 17.30 11.27 14.05
N GLU A 209 17.42 11.65 15.33
CA GLU A 209 17.57 13.04 15.76
C GLU A 209 18.87 13.64 15.19
N GLU A 210 19.99 12.93 15.31
CA GLU A 210 21.28 13.35 14.74
C GLU A 210 21.21 13.50 13.22
N THR A 211 20.49 12.60 12.52
CA THR A 211 20.26 12.73 11.08
C THR A 211 19.44 13.98 10.75
N LEU A 212 18.38 14.26 11.53
CA LEU A 212 17.55 15.46 11.36
C LEU A 212 18.33 16.77 11.53
N ASP A 213 19.32 16.78 12.43
CA ASP A 213 20.19 17.94 12.67
C ASP A 213 21.17 18.18 11.51
N HIS A 214 21.53 17.11 10.78
CA HIS A 214 22.39 17.18 9.60
C HIS A 214 21.63 17.42 8.29
N LEU A 215 20.30 17.39 8.28
CA LEU A 215 19.53 17.67 7.07
C LEU A 215 19.54 19.17 6.73
N GLU A 216 19.87 19.47 5.49
CA GLU A 216 19.73 20.82 4.93
C GLU A 216 18.26 21.04 4.50
N GLY A 217 17.64 22.10 5.02
CA GLY A 217 16.26 22.48 4.66
C GLY A 217 15.17 21.83 5.53
N LYS A 218 14.10 22.60 5.78
CA LYS A 218 12.99 22.18 6.66
C LYS A 218 11.84 21.46 5.95
N ASP A 219 11.81 21.47 4.62
CA ASP A 219 10.67 20.94 3.83
C ASP A 219 11.08 19.79 2.90
N THR A 220 12.02 18.96 3.35
CA THR A 220 12.50 17.82 2.54
C THR A 220 11.69 16.55 2.81
N VAL A 221 11.56 15.70 1.78
CA VAL A 221 10.94 14.37 1.87
C VAL A 221 11.63 13.51 2.93
N ASP A 222 12.97 13.60 3.03
CA ASP A 222 13.77 12.91 4.04
C ASP A 222 13.39 13.35 5.46
N ARG A 223 13.15 14.64 5.67
CA ARG A 223 12.74 15.15 6.98
C ARG A 223 11.38 14.64 7.39
N LEU A 224 10.39 14.67 6.49
CA LEU A 224 9.08 14.07 6.75
C LEU A 224 9.22 12.58 7.11
N ARG A 225 10.02 11.82 6.35
CA ARG A 225 10.31 10.40 6.62
C ARG A 225 10.89 10.17 8.01
N LEU A 226 11.92 10.93 8.39
CA LEU A 226 12.58 10.81 9.70
C LEU A 226 11.64 11.17 10.86
N LEU A 227 10.85 12.24 10.71
CA LEU A 227 9.85 12.61 11.73
C LEU A 227 8.77 11.54 11.88
N MET A 228 8.30 10.95 10.77
CA MET A 228 7.35 9.83 10.82
C MET A 228 7.94 8.61 11.53
N LYS A 229 9.22 8.28 11.28
CA LYS A 229 9.93 7.19 11.98
C LYS A 229 10.07 7.46 13.48
N LEU A 230 10.42 8.69 13.87
CA LEU A 230 10.50 9.09 15.29
C LEU A 230 9.14 9.04 15.99
N ALA A 231 8.09 9.58 15.35
CA ALA A 231 6.73 9.53 15.88
C ALA A 231 6.28 8.08 16.12
N GLU A 232 6.60 7.16 15.20
CA GLU A 232 6.31 5.74 15.38
C GLU A 232 7.05 5.14 16.58
N ILE A 233 8.35 5.43 16.74
CA ILE A 233 9.13 4.93 17.87
C ILE A 233 8.56 5.44 19.19
N TYR A 234 8.33 6.74 19.34
CA TYR A 234 7.79 7.30 20.59
C TYR A 234 6.41 6.76 20.91
N ARG A 235 5.55 6.58 19.90
CA ARG A 235 4.22 6.00 20.06
C ARG A 235 4.28 4.53 20.53
N ARG A 236 5.27 3.76 20.07
CA ARG A 236 5.48 2.35 20.47
C ARG A 236 6.27 2.19 21.77
N ASP A 237 6.67 3.30 22.38
CA ASP A 237 7.44 3.33 23.62
C ASP A 237 6.69 4.10 24.73
N ASP A 238 5.39 4.34 24.52
CA ASP A 238 4.48 5.04 25.44
C ASP A 238 5.04 6.42 25.88
N LYS A 239 5.82 7.05 24.99
CA LYS A 239 6.40 8.38 25.19
C LYS A 239 5.44 9.44 24.65
N SER A 240 4.29 9.56 25.31
CA SER A 240 3.12 10.26 24.78
C SER A 240 3.40 11.73 24.49
N LYS A 241 4.15 12.41 25.38
CA LYS A 241 4.59 13.81 25.16
C LYS A 241 5.46 13.97 23.92
N GLN A 242 6.48 13.13 23.75
CA GLN A 242 7.39 13.20 22.60
C GLN A 242 6.68 12.83 21.30
N ALA A 243 5.82 11.81 21.32
CA ALA A 243 5.04 11.40 20.16
C ALA A 243 4.13 12.54 19.68
N LEU A 244 3.33 13.14 20.57
CA LEU A 244 2.43 14.25 20.24
C LEU A 244 3.18 15.51 19.81
N ALA A 245 4.33 15.81 20.44
CA ALA A 245 5.20 16.90 20.00
C ALA A 245 5.74 16.67 18.58
N THR A 246 6.06 15.41 18.23
CA THR A 246 6.53 15.06 16.89
C THR A 246 5.40 15.15 15.86
N TYR A 247 4.19 14.71 16.19
CA TYR A 247 3.01 14.89 15.33
C TYR A 247 2.69 16.37 15.10
N GLU A 248 2.69 17.19 16.17
CA GLU A 248 2.52 18.63 16.10
C GLU A 248 3.55 19.27 15.14
N LYS A 249 4.81 18.83 15.24
CA LYS A 249 5.87 19.29 14.35
C LYS A 249 5.60 18.91 12.89
N ILE A 250 5.19 17.67 12.62
CA ILE A 250 4.85 17.21 11.26
C ILE A 250 3.65 18.01 10.72
N MET A 251 2.63 18.27 11.52
CA MET A 251 1.44 19.01 11.07
C MET A 251 1.74 20.48 10.78
N LYS A 252 2.70 21.09 11.48
CA LYS A 252 3.18 22.45 11.19
C LYS A 252 4.05 22.52 9.95
N GLU A 253 5.01 21.60 9.81
CA GLU A 253 5.97 21.61 8.71
C GLU A 253 5.38 21.02 7.42
N PHE A 254 4.47 20.04 7.51
CA PHE A 254 3.91 19.30 6.39
C PHE A 254 2.38 19.09 6.49
N PRO A 255 1.57 20.16 6.57
CA PRO A 255 0.12 20.05 6.81
C PRO A 255 -0.60 19.18 5.78
N GLU A 256 -0.32 19.37 4.49
CA GLU A 256 -0.93 18.60 3.41
C GLU A 256 -0.56 17.11 3.48
N ALA A 257 0.72 16.81 3.74
CA ALA A 257 1.17 15.44 3.90
C ALA A 257 0.54 14.81 5.13
N ALA A 258 0.52 15.51 6.27
CA ALA A 258 -0.04 15.04 7.52
C ALA A 258 -1.51 14.65 7.38
N LYS A 259 -2.30 15.48 6.68
CA LYS A 259 -3.69 15.19 6.34
C LYS A 259 -3.79 14.00 5.39
N ALA A 260 -3.06 14.02 4.29
CA ALA A 260 -3.17 13.01 3.23
C ALA A 260 -2.67 11.61 3.61
N VAL A 261 -1.77 11.49 4.59
CA VAL A 261 -1.34 10.19 5.13
C VAL A 261 -2.07 9.81 6.42
N GLY A 262 -3.03 10.61 6.89
CA GLY A 262 -3.80 10.33 8.11
C GLY A 262 -2.94 10.31 9.38
N LEU A 263 -1.99 11.25 9.51
CA LEU A 263 -1.18 11.40 10.74
C LEU A 263 -1.99 12.06 11.86
N GLY A 264 -2.90 12.98 11.52
CA GLY A 264 -3.82 13.59 12.50
C GLY A 264 -4.69 12.55 13.19
N ASP A 265 -5.39 11.70 12.42
CA ASP A 265 -6.24 10.63 12.97
C ASP A 265 -5.44 9.66 13.86
N ARG A 266 -4.24 9.29 13.42
CA ARG A 266 -3.33 8.43 14.21
C ARG A 266 -2.91 9.09 15.51
N ALA A 267 -2.60 10.38 15.49
CA ALA A 267 -2.21 11.13 16.67
C ALA A 267 -3.38 11.28 17.66
N LEU A 268 -4.60 11.57 17.17
CA LEU A 268 -5.80 11.67 18.00
C LEU A 268 -6.18 10.32 18.62
N ALA A 269 -6.16 9.24 17.84
CA ALA A 269 -6.43 7.90 18.34
C ALA A 269 -5.42 7.49 19.43
N PHE A 270 -4.14 7.82 19.23
CA PHE A 270 -3.11 7.57 20.23
C PHE A 270 -3.31 8.43 21.49
N ALA A 271 -3.53 9.74 21.36
CA ALA A 271 -3.80 10.62 22.50
C ALA A 271 -4.99 10.14 23.33
N SER A 272 -6.09 9.75 22.67
CA SER A 272 -7.27 9.20 23.33
C SER A 272 -6.96 7.88 24.06
N GLY A 273 -6.17 6.99 23.46
CA GLY A 273 -5.75 5.74 24.10
C GLY A 273 -4.87 5.94 25.34
N GLU A 274 -4.07 7.01 25.33
CA GLU A 274 -3.20 7.42 26.43
C GLU A 274 -3.92 8.28 27.49
N GLY A 275 -5.18 8.65 27.27
CA GLY A 275 -5.93 9.56 28.14
C GLY A 275 -5.38 11.00 28.16
N VAL A 276 -4.78 11.45 27.06
CA VAL A 276 -4.24 12.81 26.91
C VAL A 276 -5.32 13.73 26.33
N ASP A 277 -5.90 14.56 27.20
CA ASP A 277 -6.91 15.55 26.80
C ASP A 277 -6.31 16.88 26.30
N ASP A 278 -5.14 17.26 26.84
CA ASP A 278 -4.42 18.48 26.47
C ASP A 278 -3.63 18.25 25.16
N LEU A 279 -4.32 18.48 24.04
CA LEU A 279 -3.75 18.30 22.71
C LEU A 279 -2.92 19.52 22.29
N PRO A 280 -1.78 19.31 21.62
CA PRO A 280 -1.05 20.38 20.94
C PRO A 280 -1.95 21.18 19.97
N PRO A 281 -1.64 22.48 19.72
CA PRO A 281 -2.53 23.37 18.96
C PRO A 281 -2.96 22.88 17.58
N SER A 282 -2.04 22.30 16.79
CA SER A 282 -2.38 21.84 15.44
C SER A 282 -3.25 20.58 15.48
N LEU A 283 -3.04 19.73 16.49
CA LEU A 283 -3.88 18.55 16.74
C LEU A 283 -5.27 18.93 17.25
N ALA A 284 -5.37 19.92 18.13
CA ALA A 284 -6.65 20.45 18.60
C ALA A 284 -7.46 21.04 17.43
N ALA A 285 -6.84 21.88 16.61
CA ALA A 285 -7.48 22.45 15.43
C ALA A 285 -7.92 21.37 14.43
N TYR A 286 -7.10 20.34 14.21
CA TYR A 286 -7.47 19.20 13.36
C TYR A 286 -8.64 18.40 13.93
N LYS A 287 -8.69 18.19 15.25
CA LYS A 287 -9.83 17.53 15.92
C LYS A 287 -11.13 18.31 15.68
N GLU A 288 -11.09 19.63 15.86
CA GLU A 288 -12.25 20.49 15.60
C GLU A 288 -12.69 20.45 14.12
N GLU A 289 -11.75 20.46 13.18
CA GLU A 289 -12.04 20.33 11.74
C GLU A 289 -12.75 19.00 11.43
N VAL A 290 -12.25 17.89 11.99
CA VAL A 290 -12.84 16.55 11.80
C VAL A 290 -14.23 16.47 12.42
N GLU A 291 -14.44 16.98 13.63
CA GLU A 291 -15.75 17.00 14.29
C GLU A 291 -16.75 17.86 13.50
N ALA A 292 -16.34 19.05 13.03
CA ALA A 292 -17.18 19.90 12.19
C ALA A 292 -17.57 19.21 10.87
N ALA A 293 -16.63 18.53 10.22
CA ALA A 293 -16.88 17.77 8.99
C ALA A 293 -17.85 16.60 9.22
N GLN A 294 -17.74 15.90 10.35
CA GLN A 294 -18.66 14.82 10.72
C GLN A 294 -20.08 15.34 10.97
N ILE A 295 -20.22 16.46 11.68
CA ILE A 295 -21.52 17.12 11.91
C ILE A 295 -22.13 17.53 10.56
N ALA A 296 -21.35 18.17 9.69
CA ALA A 296 -21.83 18.58 8.36
C ALA A 296 -22.27 17.38 7.51
N ALA A 297 -21.51 16.29 7.53
CA ALA A 297 -21.85 15.06 6.81
C ALA A 297 -23.12 14.40 7.37
N ALA A 298 -23.30 14.39 8.70
CA ALA A 298 -24.51 13.87 9.35
C ALA A 298 -25.75 14.70 8.99
N VAL A 299 -25.63 16.03 9.00
CA VAL A 299 -26.70 16.95 8.57
C VAL A 299 -27.05 16.74 7.10
N ALA A 300 -26.06 16.64 6.21
CA ALA A 300 -26.28 16.37 4.79
C ALA A 300 -26.98 15.02 4.57
N LYS A 301 -26.55 13.97 5.30
CA LYS A 301 -27.19 12.65 5.24
C LYS A 301 -28.63 12.68 5.74
N ALA A 302 -28.93 13.44 6.80
CA ALA A 302 -30.29 13.61 7.31
C ALA A 302 -31.17 14.38 6.32
N ALA A 303 -30.64 15.42 5.67
CA ALA A 303 -31.35 16.19 4.65
C ALA A 303 -31.64 15.39 3.37
N ALA A 304 -30.81 14.39 3.06
CA ALA A 304 -30.99 13.50 1.90
C ALA A 304 -31.97 12.33 2.17
N GLN A 305 -32.42 12.12 3.41
CA GLN A 305 -33.43 11.11 3.71
C GLN A 305 -34.81 11.63 3.26
N PRO A 306 -35.61 10.82 2.53
CA PRO A 306 -36.97 11.21 2.18
C PRO A 306 -37.79 11.47 3.46
N PRO A 307 -38.78 12.37 3.41
CA PRO A 307 -39.61 12.66 4.57
C PRO A 307 -40.17 11.35 5.12
N ALA A 308 -39.99 11.13 6.42
CA ALA A 308 -40.57 9.97 7.10
C ALA A 308 -42.06 9.89 6.74
N ASN A 309 -42.52 8.75 6.25
CA ASN A 309 -43.92 8.55 5.92
C ASN A 309 -44.70 8.66 7.25
N VAL A 310 -45.30 9.82 7.51
CA VAL A 310 -46.03 10.11 8.75
C VAL A 310 -47.42 9.47 8.75
N HIS A 311 -47.78 8.77 7.68
CA HIS A 311 -48.97 7.93 7.65
C HIS A 311 -48.61 6.53 8.13
N PRO A 312 -49.20 6.04 9.24
CA PRO A 312 -49.15 4.62 9.55
C PRO A 312 -49.75 3.87 8.36
N GLU A 313 -48.93 3.09 7.66
CA GLU A 313 -49.45 2.14 6.67
C GLU A 313 -50.40 1.20 7.41
N VAL A 314 -51.69 1.32 7.08
CA VAL A 314 -52.72 0.38 7.46
C VAL A 314 -52.25 -0.99 6.97
N SER A 315 -51.92 -1.88 7.90
CA SER A 315 -51.30 -3.15 7.56
C SER A 315 -52.28 -3.99 6.73
N ALA A 316 -51.77 -4.96 5.96
CA ALA A 316 -52.63 -5.90 5.23
C ALA A 316 -53.62 -6.63 6.17
N ALA A 317 -53.31 -6.74 7.47
CA ALA A 317 -54.20 -7.29 8.48
C ALA A 317 -55.38 -6.34 8.79
N ASP A 318 -55.16 -5.03 8.82
CA ASP A 318 -56.19 -4.02 9.05
C ASP A 318 -57.14 -3.91 7.86
N GLN A 319 -56.62 -4.05 6.63
CA GLN A 319 -57.44 -4.14 5.41
C GLN A 319 -58.27 -5.43 5.37
N ALA A 320 -57.72 -6.56 5.83
CA ALA A 320 -58.43 -7.84 5.90
C ALA A 320 -59.54 -7.85 6.98
N ALA A 321 -59.35 -7.11 8.09
CA ALA A 321 -60.37 -6.94 9.13
C ALA A 321 -61.58 -6.12 8.64
N ALA A 322 -61.34 -5.05 7.86
CA ALA A 322 -62.39 -4.25 7.26
C ALA A 322 -63.20 -5.03 6.20
N ALA A 323 -62.54 -5.87 5.40
CA ALA A 323 -63.21 -6.72 4.40
C ALA A 323 -64.09 -7.82 5.03
N ARG A 324 -63.69 -8.37 6.18
CA ARG A 324 -64.51 -9.35 6.92
C ARG A 324 -65.77 -8.74 7.55
N ALA A 325 -65.73 -7.45 7.92
CA ALA A 325 -66.89 -6.74 8.47
C ALA A 325 -67.95 -6.39 7.40
N ALA A 326 -67.56 -6.33 6.12
CA ALA A 326 -68.45 -5.96 5.01
C ALA A 326 -69.12 -7.15 4.29
N GLY A 327 -68.73 -8.39 4.61
CA GLY A 327 -69.12 -9.59 3.85
C GLY A 327 -70.29 -10.41 4.38
N SER A 328 -70.97 -10.01 5.46
CA SER A 328 -72.09 -10.80 6.02
C SER A 328 -73.41 -10.55 5.29
N HIS A 329 -73.57 -11.18 4.12
CA HIS A 329 -74.88 -11.53 3.56
C HIS A 329 -74.87 -12.97 3.06
N ILE A 330 -75.68 -13.82 3.72
CA ILE A 330 -75.93 -15.23 3.40
C ILE A 330 -77.14 -15.33 2.47
N PRO A 331 -77.12 -16.23 1.47
CA PRO A 331 -78.31 -17.04 1.16
C PRO A 331 -78.00 -18.55 1.12
N PRO A 332 -79.03 -19.44 1.14
CA PRO A 332 -78.91 -20.76 1.74
C PRO A 332 -78.78 -21.95 0.76
N SER A 333 -78.35 -23.06 1.37
CA SER A 333 -78.52 -24.50 1.06
C SER A 333 -77.94 -25.10 -0.23
N GLU A 334 -77.00 -26.05 -0.09
CA GLU A 334 -77.23 -27.48 -0.35
C GLU A 334 -76.02 -28.34 0.09
N SER A 335 -76.25 -29.65 0.10
CA SER A 335 -75.67 -30.70 0.94
C SER A 335 -74.36 -31.37 0.48
N ALA A 336 -73.72 -32.03 1.45
CA ALA A 336 -73.08 -33.37 1.39
C ALA A 336 -71.54 -33.51 1.23
N SER A 337 -70.96 -34.12 2.28
CA SER A 337 -70.03 -35.28 2.27
C SER A 337 -68.51 -35.12 2.04
N GLY A 338 -67.74 -35.89 2.84
CA GLY A 338 -66.40 -36.44 2.54
C GLY A 338 -65.20 -35.61 3.01
N SER A 339 -64.61 -35.87 4.19
CA SER A 339 -63.56 -36.87 4.47
C SER A 339 -62.09 -36.48 4.14
N THR A 340 -61.29 -36.42 5.21
CA THR A 340 -59.89 -36.92 5.38
C THR A 340 -58.68 -36.24 4.75
N ASN A 341 -57.74 -35.88 5.65
CA ASN A 341 -56.27 -36.05 5.66
C ASN A 341 -55.40 -35.64 4.44
N ALA A 342 -54.37 -34.82 4.67
CA ALA A 342 -52.99 -35.28 4.90
C ALA A 342 -51.95 -34.14 4.86
N LEU A 343 -50.90 -34.32 5.67
CA LEU A 343 -49.69 -33.49 5.81
C LEU A 343 -48.77 -33.57 4.58
N THR A 344 -48.02 -32.49 4.30
CA THR A 344 -46.68 -32.57 3.67
C THR A 344 -45.89 -31.26 3.83
N GLN A 345 -44.65 -31.37 4.32
CA GLN A 345 -43.52 -30.43 4.11
C GLN A 345 -42.41 -31.17 3.32
N PRO A 346 -41.24 -30.58 3.01
CA PRO A 346 -40.97 -29.51 2.04
C PRO A 346 -39.93 -29.96 0.96
N GLN A 347 -39.77 -29.24 -0.16
CA GLN A 347 -38.76 -29.54 -1.20
C GLN A 347 -37.60 -28.53 -1.24
N VAL A 348 -36.39 -29.07 -1.43
CA VAL A 348 -35.10 -28.37 -1.67
C VAL A 348 -34.83 -28.31 -3.19
N PRO A 349 -34.31 -27.21 -3.77
CA PRO A 349 -33.98 -27.14 -5.20
C PRO A 349 -32.52 -27.49 -5.54
N THR A 350 -32.33 -28.20 -6.66
CA THR A 350 -31.06 -28.61 -7.31
C THR A 350 -30.53 -27.57 -8.32
N PRO A 351 -29.21 -27.52 -8.60
CA PRO A 351 -28.60 -26.54 -9.51
C PRO A 351 -28.53 -27.00 -11.00
N PRO A 352 -28.39 -26.08 -11.98
CA PRO A 352 -28.42 -26.41 -13.41
C PRO A 352 -27.07 -26.84 -14.00
N ARG A 353 -27.15 -27.62 -15.10
CA ARG A 353 -26.05 -28.26 -15.87
C ARG A 353 -25.66 -27.43 -17.11
N PRO A 354 -24.39 -27.45 -17.59
CA PRO A 354 -23.91 -26.56 -18.65
C PRO A 354 -24.30 -26.97 -20.09
N THR A 355 -24.50 -25.98 -20.94
CA THR A 355 -24.81 -26.08 -22.38
C THR A 355 -23.56 -26.23 -23.26
N SER A 356 -23.63 -27.14 -24.23
CA SER A 356 -22.62 -27.50 -25.23
C SER A 356 -22.62 -26.58 -26.47
N LEU A 357 -21.42 -26.33 -27.03
CA LEU A 357 -21.13 -25.67 -28.31
C LEU A 357 -21.56 -26.51 -29.54
N PRO A 358 -21.88 -25.91 -30.69
CA PRO A 358 -21.93 -26.62 -31.98
C PRO A 358 -20.67 -26.40 -32.83
N SER A 359 -20.19 -27.50 -33.40
CA SER A 359 -19.17 -27.63 -34.46
C SER A 359 -19.73 -27.22 -35.83
N THR A 360 -18.93 -26.57 -36.69
CA THR A 360 -19.09 -26.66 -38.16
C THR A 360 -17.81 -26.35 -38.95
N ASN A 361 -17.29 -27.41 -39.57
CA ASN A 361 -16.63 -27.59 -40.89
C ASN A 361 -15.96 -26.43 -41.66
N GLN A 362 -14.71 -26.69 -42.07
CA GLN A 362 -14.09 -26.23 -43.33
C GLN A 362 -14.60 -27.05 -44.55
N PRO A 363 -14.41 -26.56 -45.79
CA PRO A 363 -13.36 -27.18 -46.64
C PRO A 363 -12.67 -26.26 -47.67
N LYS A 364 -11.33 -26.35 -47.79
CA LYS A 364 -10.52 -26.80 -48.95
C LYS A 364 -9.08 -26.33 -48.84
#